data_AF-A0A4V5LYZ9-F1
#
_entry.id   AF-A0A4V5LYZ9-F1
#
_cell.length_a   1.000
_cell.length_b   1.000
_cell.length_c   1.000
_cell.angle_alpha   90.00
_cell.angle_beta   90.00
_cell.angle_gamma   90.00
#
_symmetry.space_group_name_H-M   'P 1'
#
loop_
_entity.id
_entity.type
_entity.pdbx_description
1 polymer ?
#
loop_
_entity_poly.entity_id
_entity_poly.type
_entity_poly.pdbx_seq_one_letter_code
_entity_poly.pdbx_strand_id
1 'polypeptide(L)'
;MKIKSTIFALFVLVITSCSKDTVEPIVEPEPEPVEDTEPTEVIAYFHENTAYFQPFVYRFDEATQSWGKRIASHFSAVSEDSPAYLGFVNLAVEDSGVNLFQMVTLYTEHIGTNNIKTAGINVEKLLSFIPNKSSSKLADAPTMHTKGAVEVFAQQVKIRKAGLVEFFEIGISGEGTYDLETGIIDLNVHFDETAIGGSAKVTRKYKISKTAITF
;
A
#
# COMPACT_ATOMS: atom_id res chain seq x y z
N MET A 1 35.05 63.12 -20.77
CA MET A 1 34.68 64.40 -20.11
C MET A 1 33.42 64.14 -19.29
N LYS A 2 33.48 64.32 -17.97
CA LYS A 2 32.35 64.17 -17.02
C LYS A 2 31.41 65.39 -17.14
N ILE A 3 30.13 65.25 -16.73
CA ILE A 3 29.43 66.04 -15.67
C ILE A 3 27.89 66.07 -15.84
N LYS A 4 27.19 65.56 -14.79
CA LYS A 4 26.00 66.05 -14.03
C LYS A 4 24.67 66.35 -14.79
N SER A 5 23.54 65.72 -14.45
CA SER A 5 22.64 65.86 -13.27
C SER A 5 21.55 66.95 -13.43
N THR A 6 20.41 66.77 -12.73
CA THR A 6 19.27 67.67 -12.39
C THR A 6 18.01 67.47 -13.29
N ILE A 7 16.94 66.79 -12.85
CA ILE A 7 15.84 67.15 -11.90
C ILE A 7 15.00 68.37 -12.36
N PHE A 8 13.69 68.18 -12.64
CA PHE A 8 12.51 68.78 -11.94
C PHE A 8 11.24 68.92 -12.82
N ALA A 9 10.09 68.53 -12.23
CA ALA A 9 8.67 68.98 -12.37
C ALA A 9 7.97 69.06 -13.75
N LEU A 10 6.81 68.44 -14.02
CA LEU A 10 5.42 68.52 -13.47
C LEU A 10 4.50 69.39 -14.38
N PHE A 11 3.23 68.95 -14.50
CA PHE A 11 2.04 69.57 -15.14
C PHE A 11 1.88 69.37 -16.66
N VAL A 12 0.73 69.03 -17.27
CA VAL A 12 -0.61 68.57 -16.85
C VAL A 12 -1.43 68.34 -18.16
N LEU A 13 -2.38 67.39 -18.12
CA LEU A 13 -3.54 67.15 -19.00
C LEU A 13 -3.49 67.52 -20.49
N VAL A 14 -3.73 66.52 -21.35
CA VAL A 14 -4.90 66.55 -22.26
C VAL A 14 -5.54 65.16 -22.35
N ILE A 15 -6.71 65.07 -21.74
CA ILE A 15 -7.74 64.04 -21.92
C ILE A 15 -8.24 64.08 -23.37
N THR A 16 -8.07 63.00 -24.13
CA THR A 16 -8.99 62.66 -25.22
C THR A 16 -9.32 61.17 -25.17
N SER A 17 -10.58 60.95 -24.83
CA SER A 17 -11.33 59.70 -24.90
C SER A 17 -11.23 59.05 -26.28
N CYS A 18 -10.90 57.76 -26.32
CA CYS A 18 -11.53 56.86 -27.28
C CYS A 18 -11.56 55.44 -26.71
N SER A 19 -12.77 55.05 -26.34
CA SER A 19 -13.18 53.78 -25.78
C SER A 19 -12.70 52.57 -26.61
N LYS A 20 -12.09 51.61 -25.91
CA LYS A 20 -12.26 50.17 -26.12
C LYS A 20 -11.73 49.46 -24.86
N ASP A 21 -12.64 49.24 -23.92
CA ASP A 21 -12.43 48.31 -22.81
C ASP A 21 -12.05 46.95 -23.40
N THR A 22 -10.76 46.64 -23.36
CA THR A 22 -10.29 45.30 -23.63
C THR A 22 -10.41 44.58 -22.30
N VAL A 23 -11.55 43.92 -22.10
CA VAL A 23 -11.71 42.98 -20.98
C VAL A 23 -10.64 41.92 -21.19
N GLU A 24 -9.61 41.92 -20.35
CA GLU A 24 -8.63 40.83 -20.31
C GLU A 24 -9.42 39.54 -20.04
N PRO A 25 -9.28 38.50 -20.88
CA PRO A 25 -9.96 37.25 -20.62
C PRO A 25 -9.46 36.71 -19.28
N ILE A 26 -10.38 36.53 -18.34
CA ILE A 26 -10.15 35.78 -17.11
C ILE A 26 -9.69 34.39 -17.58
N VAL A 27 -8.39 34.12 -17.42
CA VAL A 27 -7.84 32.80 -17.67
C VAL A 27 -8.48 31.88 -16.64
N GLU A 28 -9.45 31.09 -17.08
CA GLU A 28 -9.98 29.98 -16.30
C GLU A 28 -8.78 29.09 -15.95
N PRO A 29 -8.49 28.87 -14.65
CA PRO A 29 -7.37 28.03 -14.28
C PRO A 29 -7.58 26.66 -14.92
N GLU A 30 -6.59 26.22 -15.70
CA GLU A 30 -6.57 24.89 -16.30
C GLU A 30 -6.84 23.88 -15.18
N PRO A 31 -7.81 22.95 -15.35
CA PRO A 31 -8.10 21.97 -14.31
C PRO A 31 -6.81 21.19 -14.05
N GLU A 32 -6.37 21.18 -12.79
CA GLU A 32 -5.18 20.42 -12.41
C GLU A 32 -5.36 18.97 -12.88
N PRO A 33 -4.32 18.35 -13.46
CA PRO A 33 -4.39 16.95 -13.86
C PRO A 33 -4.77 16.13 -12.62
N VAL A 34 -5.85 15.37 -12.71
CA VAL A 34 -6.24 14.42 -11.67
C VAL A 34 -5.09 13.43 -11.54
N GLU A 35 -4.28 13.61 -10.50
CA GLU A 35 -3.25 12.64 -10.13
C GLU A 35 -3.94 11.28 -9.91
N ASP A 36 -3.34 10.19 -10.37
CA ASP A 36 -3.95 8.85 -10.36
C ASP A 36 -4.06 8.36 -8.90
N THR A 37 -5.06 8.85 -8.15
CA THR A 37 -5.28 8.56 -6.72
C THR A 37 -5.91 7.20 -6.46
N GLU A 38 -6.40 6.52 -7.50
CA GLU A 38 -7.22 5.31 -7.35
C GLU A 38 -6.55 4.18 -6.57
N PRO A 39 -5.25 3.84 -6.76
CA PRO A 39 -4.59 2.79 -5.97
C PRO A 39 -4.55 3.11 -4.48
N THR A 40 -4.33 4.38 -4.12
CA THR A 40 -4.26 4.86 -2.74
C THR A 40 -5.63 4.80 -2.05
N GLU A 41 -6.71 5.04 -2.79
CA GLU A 41 -8.07 4.92 -2.25
C GLU A 41 -8.41 3.47 -1.91
N VAL A 42 -8.08 2.51 -2.76
CA VAL A 42 -8.34 1.07 -2.48
C VAL A 42 -7.57 0.63 -1.22
N ILE A 43 -6.34 1.10 -1.05
CA ILE A 43 -5.57 0.90 0.18
C ILE A 43 -6.33 1.43 1.39
N ALA A 44 -6.87 2.65 1.32
CA ALA A 44 -7.64 3.27 2.40
C ALA A 44 -8.94 2.51 2.78
N TYR A 45 -9.45 1.64 1.90
CA TYR A 45 -10.55 0.74 2.27
C TYR A 45 -10.09 -0.37 3.23
N PHE A 46 -8.96 -1.01 2.91
CA PHE A 46 -8.41 -2.17 3.63
C PHE A 46 -7.45 -1.80 4.77
N HIS A 47 -7.12 -0.52 4.92
CA HIS A 47 -6.24 0.03 5.94
C HIS A 47 -6.95 1.09 6.78
N GLU A 48 -6.61 1.18 8.06
CA GLU A 48 -6.96 2.31 8.91
C GLU A 48 -5.69 2.83 9.57
N ASN A 49 -5.51 4.16 9.59
CA ASN A 49 -4.39 4.81 10.25
C ASN A 49 -4.59 4.86 11.77
N THR A 50 -4.69 3.68 12.38
CA THR A 50 -4.77 3.49 13.82
C THR A 50 -3.71 2.48 14.26
N ALA A 51 -3.14 2.72 15.45
CA ALA A 51 -2.11 1.84 15.99
C ALA A 51 -2.66 0.40 16.11
N TYR A 52 -1.88 -0.57 15.62
CA TYR A 52 -2.20 -2.00 15.64
C TYR A 52 -3.43 -2.41 14.81
N PHE A 53 -3.93 -1.57 13.89
CA PHE A 53 -4.93 -2.03 12.94
C PHE A 53 -4.38 -3.21 12.15
N GLN A 54 -5.18 -4.28 12.09
CA GLN A 54 -4.83 -5.51 11.38
C GLN A 54 -6.08 -6.06 10.69
N PRO A 55 -6.04 -6.25 9.37
CA PRO A 55 -7.11 -6.98 8.70
C PRO A 55 -7.18 -8.42 9.20
N PHE A 56 -8.26 -9.10 8.85
CA PHE A 56 -8.40 -10.53 9.12
C PHE A 56 -7.73 -11.29 7.99
N VAL A 57 -6.70 -12.08 8.32
CA VAL A 57 -5.97 -12.89 7.33
C VAL A 57 -6.26 -14.36 7.60
N TYR A 58 -6.54 -15.11 6.54
CA TYR A 58 -6.82 -16.53 6.58
C TYR A 58 -5.99 -17.25 5.52
N ARG A 59 -5.61 -18.48 5.80
CA ARG A 59 -4.92 -19.36 4.84
C ARG A 59 -5.81 -20.56 4.55
N PHE A 60 -5.90 -20.94 3.30
CA PHE A 60 -6.56 -22.19 2.91
C PHE A 60 -5.65 -23.38 3.26
N ASP A 61 -6.22 -24.40 3.89
CA ASP A 61 -5.56 -25.66 4.16
C ASP A 61 -5.95 -26.66 3.06
N GLU A 62 -4.98 -27.03 2.23
CA GLU A 62 -5.22 -27.98 1.14
C GLU A 62 -5.43 -29.41 1.62
N ALA A 63 -4.93 -29.78 2.80
CA ALA A 63 -5.11 -31.13 3.33
C ALA A 63 -6.55 -31.32 3.84
N THR A 64 -7.11 -30.31 4.50
CA THR A 64 -8.50 -30.37 5.01
C THR A 64 -9.52 -29.74 4.08
N GLN A 65 -9.09 -29.14 2.97
CA GLN A 65 -9.94 -28.43 2.01
C GLN A 65 -10.81 -27.36 2.67
N SER A 66 -10.25 -26.63 3.64
CA SER A 66 -11.00 -25.64 4.42
C SER A 66 -10.16 -24.41 4.72
N TRP A 67 -10.84 -23.30 4.98
CA TRP A 67 -10.17 -22.10 5.47
C TRP A 67 -9.80 -22.25 6.94
N GLY A 68 -8.55 -21.92 7.27
CA GLY A 68 -8.05 -21.95 8.63
C GLY A 68 -8.65 -20.86 9.51
N LYS A 69 -8.25 -20.86 10.79
CA LYS A 69 -8.55 -19.78 11.72
C LYS A 69 -7.85 -18.49 11.27
N ARG A 70 -8.33 -17.34 11.79
CA ARG A 70 -7.65 -16.06 11.63
C ARG A 70 -6.19 -16.17 12.06
N ILE A 71 -5.29 -15.75 11.18
CA ILE A 71 -3.89 -15.50 11.49
C ILE A 71 -3.81 -14.08 12.04
N ALA A 72 -3.36 -13.94 13.29
CA ALA A 72 -3.23 -12.65 13.95
C ALA A 72 -1.85 -12.02 13.69
N SER A 73 -1.73 -10.73 14.04
CA SER A 73 -0.49 -9.94 14.01
C SER A 73 -0.03 -9.55 12.59
N HIS A 74 -0.98 -9.22 11.72
CA HIS A 74 -0.76 -8.55 10.43
C HIS A 74 -1.04 -7.06 10.57
N PHE A 75 -0.18 -6.33 11.26
CA PHE A 75 -0.37 -4.89 11.46
C PHE A 75 -0.12 -4.16 10.13
N SER A 76 -1.17 -3.62 9.53
CA SER A 76 -1.04 -2.99 8.22
C SER A 76 -0.48 -1.59 8.34
N ALA A 77 0.34 -1.18 7.39
CA ALA A 77 0.80 0.20 7.28
C ALA A 77 0.96 0.61 5.82
N VAL A 78 0.97 1.92 5.61
CA VAL A 78 1.32 2.55 4.34
C VAL A 78 2.57 3.40 4.61
N SER A 79 3.67 3.07 3.93
CA SER A 79 4.95 3.78 4.10
C SER A 79 4.94 5.09 3.32
N GLU A 80 5.47 6.17 3.90
CA GLU A 80 5.60 7.46 3.24
C GLU A 80 6.47 7.39 1.97
N ASP A 81 7.48 6.52 1.99
CA ASP A 81 8.36 6.28 0.83
C ASP A 81 7.69 5.43 -0.25
N SER A 82 6.54 4.82 0.06
CA SER A 82 5.89 3.79 -0.76
C SER A 82 4.36 3.83 -0.65
N PRO A 83 3.71 4.98 -0.86
CA PRO A 83 2.28 5.16 -0.55
C PRO A 83 1.35 4.31 -1.43
N ALA A 84 1.84 3.83 -2.57
CA ALA A 84 1.13 2.97 -3.50
C ALA A 84 1.05 1.49 -3.06
N TYR A 85 1.61 1.14 -1.89
CA TYR A 85 1.61 -0.22 -1.38
C TYR A 85 1.01 -0.30 0.02
N LEU A 86 0.20 -1.34 0.24
CA LEU A 86 -0.18 -1.77 1.59
C LEU A 86 0.88 -2.74 2.09
N GLY A 87 1.52 -2.44 3.21
CA GLY A 87 2.51 -3.28 3.88
C GLY A 87 1.99 -3.92 5.16
N PHE A 88 2.77 -4.85 5.72
CA PHE A 88 2.60 -5.35 7.08
C PHE A 88 3.87 -5.16 7.91
N VAL A 89 3.79 -4.31 8.92
CA VAL A 89 4.91 -3.88 9.77
C VAL A 89 4.44 -3.61 11.20
N ASN A 90 5.28 -3.88 12.18
CA ASN A 90 4.97 -3.59 13.58
C ASN A 90 5.64 -2.28 14.02
N LEU A 91 4.98 -1.15 13.73
CA LEU A 91 5.52 0.19 14.05
C LEU A 91 5.50 0.53 15.55
N ALA A 92 4.73 -0.19 16.35
CA ALA A 92 4.47 0.19 17.72
C ALA A 92 5.39 -0.53 18.74
N VAL A 93 6.17 -1.52 18.29
CA VAL A 93 7.13 -2.23 19.14
C VAL A 93 8.45 -2.34 18.38
N GLU A 94 9.45 -1.62 18.87
CA GLU A 94 10.83 -1.69 18.36
C GLU A 94 11.34 -3.14 18.35
N ASP A 95 12.14 -3.48 17.33
CA ASP A 95 12.68 -4.81 17.09
C ASP A 95 11.65 -5.95 16.99
N SER A 96 10.36 -5.64 16.84
CA SER A 96 9.30 -6.61 16.62
C SER A 96 9.01 -6.81 15.14
N GLY A 97 8.10 -7.73 14.83
CA GLY A 97 7.61 -7.96 13.48
C GLY A 97 6.13 -8.37 13.45
N VAL A 98 5.71 -8.81 12.27
CA VAL A 98 4.39 -9.35 11.96
C VAL A 98 4.47 -10.85 11.68
N ASN A 99 3.34 -11.54 11.78
CA ASN A 99 3.23 -12.92 11.32
C ASN A 99 2.84 -12.98 9.83
N LEU A 100 3.59 -12.27 8.98
CA LEU A 100 3.34 -12.14 7.54
C LEU A 100 3.01 -13.50 6.95
N PHE A 101 1.84 -13.63 6.33
CA PHE A 101 1.34 -14.90 5.75
C PHE A 101 1.59 -16.18 6.56
N GLN A 102 1.58 -16.10 7.90
CA GLN A 102 1.86 -17.21 8.82
C GLN A 102 3.32 -17.73 8.78
N MET A 103 4.25 -16.96 8.21
CA MET A 103 5.65 -17.36 8.04
C MET A 103 6.35 -17.70 9.36
N VAL A 104 5.98 -17.06 10.48
CA VAL A 104 6.57 -17.38 11.79
C VAL A 104 6.22 -18.80 12.22
N THR A 105 4.99 -19.25 11.94
CA THR A 105 4.59 -20.63 12.24
C THR A 105 5.14 -21.60 11.19
N LEU A 106 5.04 -21.27 9.90
CA LEU A 106 5.50 -22.11 8.79
C LEU A 106 6.99 -22.45 8.89
N TYR A 107 7.80 -21.48 9.31
CA TYR A 107 9.25 -21.63 9.39
C TYR A 107 9.75 -21.73 10.84
N THR A 108 8.90 -22.13 11.78
CA THR A 108 9.24 -22.25 13.22
C THR A 108 10.53 -23.07 13.43
N GLU A 109 10.73 -24.15 12.68
CA GLU A 109 11.90 -25.01 12.81
C GLU A 109 13.20 -24.31 12.41
N HIS A 110 13.16 -23.49 11.35
CA HIS A 110 14.31 -22.70 10.89
C HIS A 110 14.56 -21.46 11.75
N ILE A 111 13.49 -20.87 12.29
CA ILE A 111 13.56 -19.76 13.23
C ILE A 111 14.05 -20.25 14.60
N GLY A 112 13.72 -21.48 15.00
CA GLY A 112 13.98 -22.03 16.33
C GLY A 112 12.96 -21.61 17.39
N THR A 113 11.94 -20.81 17.02
CA THR A 113 10.83 -20.40 17.89
C THR A 113 9.65 -19.93 17.04
N ASN A 114 8.47 -19.88 17.65
CA ASN A 114 7.26 -19.30 17.05
C ASN A 114 7.01 -17.85 17.51
N ASN A 115 8.01 -17.18 18.11
CA ASN A 115 7.91 -15.81 18.58
C ASN A 115 8.11 -14.79 17.44
N ILE A 116 7.08 -13.99 17.16
CA ILE A 116 7.09 -12.95 16.11
C ILE A 116 8.20 -11.90 16.32
N LYS A 117 8.56 -11.59 17.58
CA LYS A 117 9.64 -10.64 17.89
C LYS A 117 10.97 -11.20 17.45
N THR A 118 11.19 -12.49 17.67
CA THR A 118 12.41 -13.15 17.22
C THR A 118 12.50 -13.11 15.71
N ALA A 119 11.46 -13.53 14.99
CA ALA A 119 11.44 -13.56 13.52
C ALA A 119 11.65 -12.18 12.88
N GLY A 120 11.10 -11.11 13.47
CA GLY A 120 11.39 -9.73 13.09
C GLY A 120 10.93 -9.32 11.69
N ILE A 121 9.91 -9.99 11.15
CA ILE A 121 9.46 -9.77 9.76
C ILE A 121 8.71 -8.44 9.67
N ASN A 122 9.15 -7.55 8.79
CA ASN A 122 8.49 -6.29 8.47
C ASN A 122 8.61 -6.06 6.96
N VAL A 123 7.48 -5.85 6.28
CA VAL A 123 7.43 -5.67 4.83
C VAL A 123 6.54 -4.48 4.50
N GLU A 124 7.15 -3.35 4.13
CA GLU A 124 6.44 -2.11 3.81
C GLU A 124 5.75 -2.14 2.44
N LYS A 125 6.41 -2.73 1.44
CA LYS A 125 5.89 -2.85 0.08
C LYS A 125 5.36 -4.26 -0.11
N LEU A 126 4.09 -4.53 0.18
CA LEU A 126 3.55 -5.89 0.04
C LEU A 126 2.51 -6.00 -1.07
N LEU A 127 1.40 -5.26 -0.97
CA LEU A 127 0.28 -5.38 -1.91
C LEU A 127 0.14 -4.09 -2.74
N SER A 128 0.11 -4.22 -4.06
CA SER A 128 -0.33 -3.16 -4.98
C SER A 128 -1.72 -3.50 -5.53
N PHE A 129 -2.52 -2.47 -5.77
CA PHE A 129 -3.90 -2.60 -6.23
C PHE A 129 -4.03 -2.02 -7.64
N ILE A 130 -4.68 -2.77 -8.52
CA ILE A 130 -4.92 -2.39 -9.92
C ILE A 130 -6.44 -2.37 -10.15
N PRO A 131 -7.08 -1.20 -10.07
CA PRO A 131 -8.52 -1.09 -10.24
C PRO A 131 -9.01 -1.55 -11.61
N ASN A 132 -10.10 -2.31 -11.65
CA ASN A 132 -10.77 -2.64 -12.90
C ASN A 132 -11.72 -1.50 -13.28
N LYS A 133 -11.30 -0.67 -14.23
CA LYS A 133 -12.08 0.49 -14.70
C LYS A 133 -13.46 0.15 -15.30
N SER A 134 -13.73 -1.13 -15.57
CA SER A 134 -15.03 -1.61 -16.03
C SER A 134 -15.97 -2.02 -14.89
N SER A 135 -15.49 -2.10 -13.64
CA SER A 135 -16.35 -2.41 -12.49
C SER A 135 -17.18 -1.19 -12.09
N SER A 136 -18.28 -1.44 -11.38
CA SER A 136 -19.03 -0.41 -10.67
C SER A 136 -18.12 0.42 -9.77
N LYS A 137 -18.54 1.65 -9.48
CA LYS A 137 -17.93 2.51 -8.48
C LYS A 137 -18.70 2.40 -7.17
N LEU A 138 -18.04 2.57 -6.04
CA LEU A 138 -18.69 2.55 -4.74
C LEU A 138 -19.63 3.76 -4.62
N ALA A 139 -20.85 3.56 -4.09
CA ALA A 139 -21.87 4.61 -4.04
C ALA A 139 -21.42 5.84 -3.24
N ASP A 140 -20.74 5.59 -2.12
CA ASP A 140 -20.26 6.64 -1.21
C ASP A 140 -18.81 7.09 -1.53
N ALA A 141 -18.18 6.52 -2.56
CA ALA A 141 -16.84 6.88 -3.04
C ALA A 141 -16.76 6.69 -4.56
N PRO A 142 -17.26 7.65 -5.37
CA PRO A 142 -17.45 7.48 -6.82
C PRO A 142 -16.14 7.40 -7.63
N THR A 143 -14.99 7.57 -6.99
CA THR A 143 -13.65 7.38 -7.55
C THR A 143 -13.16 5.94 -7.38
N MET A 144 -13.76 5.17 -6.48
CA MET A 144 -13.30 3.81 -6.15
C MET A 144 -14.03 2.75 -6.97
N HIS A 145 -13.30 2.11 -7.87
CA HIS A 145 -13.78 0.90 -8.56
C HIS A 145 -13.88 -0.28 -7.60
N THR A 146 -15.06 -0.91 -7.54
CA THR A 146 -15.37 -1.95 -6.55
C THR A 146 -14.58 -3.24 -6.71
N LYS A 147 -13.96 -3.48 -7.87
CA LYS A 147 -13.19 -4.72 -8.13
C LYS A 147 -11.89 -4.40 -8.87
N GLY A 148 -10.92 -5.28 -8.72
CA GLY A 148 -9.66 -5.17 -9.45
C GLY A 148 -8.70 -6.30 -9.12
N ALA A 149 -7.48 -6.20 -9.64
CA ALA A 149 -6.40 -7.12 -9.34
C ALA A 149 -5.58 -6.64 -8.15
N VAL A 150 -4.92 -7.58 -7.49
CA VAL A 150 -3.91 -7.32 -6.45
C VAL A 150 -2.65 -8.09 -6.82
N GLU A 151 -1.50 -7.44 -6.71
CA GLU A 151 -0.20 -8.10 -6.88
C GLU A 151 0.55 -8.10 -5.55
N VAL A 152 1.23 -9.22 -5.27
CA VAL A 152 2.18 -9.30 -4.16
C VAL A 152 3.55 -8.92 -4.70
N PHE A 153 4.09 -7.82 -4.21
CA PHE A 153 5.37 -7.28 -4.65
C PHE A 153 6.49 -8.31 -4.47
N ALA A 154 7.12 -8.67 -5.59
CA ALA A 154 8.16 -9.69 -5.63
C ALA A 154 9.41 -9.23 -4.87
N GLN A 155 9.79 -9.95 -3.82
CA GLN A 155 10.92 -9.59 -2.96
C GLN A 155 11.41 -10.75 -2.10
N GLN A 156 12.61 -10.60 -1.54
CA GLN A 156 13.14 -11.49 -0.51
C GLN A 156 12.78 -10.97 0.89
N VAL A 157 12.09 -11.79 1.67
CA VAL A 157 11.74 -11.48 3.07
C VAL A 157 12.83 -12.04 3.99
N LYS A 158 13.49 -11.15 4.73
CA LYS A 158 14.49 -11.53 5.75
C LYS A 158 13.81 -11.97 7.04
N ILE A 159 14.24 -13.12 7.56
CA ILE A 159 13.70 -13.72 8.79
C ILE A 159 14.86 -14.06 9.73
N ARG A 160 14.82 -13.53 10.95
CA ARG A 160 15.84 -13.76 11.98
C ARG A 160 15.70 -15.14 12.61
N LYS A 161 16.83 -15.78 12.91
CA LYS A 161 16.91 -17.01 13.71
C LYS A 161 17.04 -16.70 15.20
N ALA A 162 16.51 -17.57 16.05
CA ALA A 162 16.59 -17.45 17.50
C ALA A 162 18.04 -17.56 18.00
N GLY A 163 18.42 -16.67 18.91
CA GLY A 163 19.72 -16.70 19.59
C GLY A 163 20.91 -16.35 18.70
N LEU A 164 20.70 -15.90 17.46
CA LEU A 164 21.74 -15.61 16.47
C LEU A 164 21.50 -14.23 15.83
N VAL A 165 22.56 -13.63 15.27
CA VAL A 165 22.48 -12.46 14.39
C VAL A 165 22.28 -12.89 12.92
N GLU A 166 21.95 -14.17 12.70
CA GLU A 166 21.76 -14.75 11.39
C GLU A 166 20.31 -14.60 10.90
N PHE A 167 20.19 -14.52 9.58
CA PHE A 167 18.93 -14.47 8.86
C PHE A 167 18.89 -15.60 7.83
N PHE A 168 17.69 -16.01 7.47
CA PHE A 168 17.44 -16.66 6.18
C PHE A 168 16.41 -15.83 5.41
N GLU A 169 16.33 -16.06 4.12
CA GLU A 169 15.43 -15.33 3.22
C GLU A 169 14.43 -16.27 2.60
N ILE A 170 13.19 -15.79 2.45
CA ILE A 170 12.15 -16.48 1.70
C ILE A 170 11.66 -15.50 0.64
N GLY A 171 11.73 -15.90 -0.63
CA GLY A 171 11.16 -15.10 -1.70
C GLY A 171 9.65 -15.13 -1.64
N ILE A 172 9.00 -13.99 -1.84
CA ILE A 172 7.56 -13.90 -1.99
C ILE A 172 7.22 -13.22 -3.31
N SER A 173 6.13 -13.65 -3.92
CA SER A 173 5.45 -13.01 -5.05
C SER A 173 4.02 -13.54 -5.10
N GLY A 174 3.19 -13.06 -6.01
CA GLY A 174 1.84 -13.56 -6.13
C GLY A 174 0.88 -12.57 -6.73
N GLU A 175 -0.36 -13.03 -6.84
CA GLU A 175 -1.42 -12.30 -7.53
C GLU A 175 -2.77 -12.68 -6.93
N GLY A 176 -3.78 -11.88 -7.25
CA GLY A 176 -5.11 -12.04 -6.72
C GLY A 176 -6.08 -10.98 -7.18
N THR A 177 -7.18 -10.87 -6.45
CA THR A 177 -8.26 -9.92 -6.74
C THR A 177 -8.78 -9.31 -5.46
N TYR A 178 -9.29 -8.08 -5.55
CA TYR A 178 -10.06 -7.47 -4.48
C TYR A 178 -11.51 -7.24 -4.92
N ASP A 179 -12.40 -7.22 -3.93
CA ASP A 179 -13.80 -6.88 -4.08
C ASP A 179 -14.25 -6.05 -2.86
N LEU A 180 -14.55 -4.77 -3.07
CA LEU A 180 -14.95 -3.82 -2.03
C LEU A 180 -16.41 -3.98 -1.58
N GLU A 181 -17.24 -4.68 -2.35
CA GLU A 181 -18.63 -4.98 -1.97
C GLU A 181 -18.65 -6.09 -0.92
N THR A 182 -17.79 -7.09 -1.09
CA THR A 182 -17.59 -8.18 -0.11
C THR A 182 -16.57 -7.82 0.98
N GLY A 183 -15.70 -6.84 0.71
CA GLY A 183 -14.60 -6.44 1.59
C GLY A 183 -13.50 -7.49 1.70
N ILE A 184 -13.25 -8.24 0.61
CA ILE A 184 -12.32 -9.37 0.56
C ILE A 184 -11.24 -9.14 -0.50
N ILE A 185 -10.02 -9.53 -0.16
CA ILE A 185 -8.92 -9.78 -1.08
C ILE A 185 -8.66 -11.29 -1.10
N ASP A 186 -8.66 -11.87 -2.29
CA ASP A 186 -8.24 -13.25 -2.54
C ASP A 186 -6.83 -13.24 -3.12
N LEU A 187 -5.89 -13.99 -2.54
CA LEU A 187 -4.49 -14.03 -2.95
C LEU A 187 -4.00 -15.47 -3.16
N ASN A 188 -3.22 -15.67 -4.21
CA ASN A 188 -2.29 -16.78 -4.34
C ASN A 188 -0.87 -16.25 -4.13
N VAL A 189 -0.24 -16.63 -3.02
CA VAL A 189 1.13 -16.20 -2.69
C VAL A 189 2.08 -17.35 -3.00
N HIS A 190 3.11 -17.06 -3.78
CA HIS A 190 4.21 -17.96 -4.09
C HIS A 190 5.38 -17.69 -3.15
N PHE A 191 5.90 -18.75 -2.56
CA PHE A 191 7.07 -18.74 -1.70
C PHE A 191 8.22 -19.47 -2.38
N ASP A 192 9.37 -18.81 -2.45
CA ASP A 192 10.65 -19.42 -2.80
C ASP A 192 11.37 -19.81 -1.49
N GLU A 193 11.37 -21.11 -1.22
CA GLU A 193 11.93 -21.71 -0.01
C GLU A 193 13.30 -22.35 -0.27
N THR A 194 13.97 -22.08 -1.41
CA THR A 194 15.24 -22.75 -1.74
C THR A 194 16.35 -22.45 -0.75
N ALA A 195 16.34 -21.26 -0.14
CA ALA A 195 17.35 -20.86 0.85
C ALA A 195 17.36 -21.75 2.12
N ILE A 196 16.26 -22.46 2.37
CA ILE A 196 16.11 -23.42 3.47
C ILE A 196 16.05 -24.88 2.97
N GLY A 197 16.39 -25.12 1.70
CA GLY A 197 16.35 -26.45 1.08
C GLY A 197 14.96 -26.90 0.61
N GLY A 198 13.99 -25.99 0.59
CA GLY A 198 12.62 -26.23 0.12
C GLY A 198 12.43 -26.05 -1.40
N SER A 199 11.18 -25.97 -1.83
CA SER A 199 10.81 -25.73 -3.23
C SER A 199 10.87 -24.24 -3.58
N ALA A 200 11.28 -23.93 -4.82
CA ALA A 200 11.30 -22.56 -5.36
C ALA A 200 9.89 -22.00 -5.65
N LYS A 201 8.85 -22.84 -5.60
CA LYS A 201 7.48 -22.43 -5.93
C LYS A 201 6.47 -23.16 -5.07
N VAL A 202 6.35 -22.75 -3.81
CA VAL A 202 5.28 -23.18 -2.92
C VAL A 202 4.15 -22.17 -2.99
N THR A 203 3.00 -22.56 -3.54
CA THR A 203 1.82 -21.69 -3.60
C THR A 203 0.94 -21.91 -2.38
N ARG A 204 0.50 -20.83 -1.73
CA ARG A 204 -0.50 -20.89 -0.64
C ARG A 204 -1.58 -19.84 -0.90
N LYS A 205 -2.83 -20.21 -0.64
CA LYS A 205 -3.98 -19.32 -0.85
C LYS A 205 -4.33 -18.59 0.43
N TYR A 206 -4.64 -17.29 0.30
CA TYR A 206 -5.01 -16.44 1.41
C TYR A 206 -6.27 -15.64 1.11
N LYS A 207 -7.03 -15.34 2.16
CA LYS A 207 -8.06 -14.31 2.17
C LYS A 207 -7.67 -13.23 3.16
N ILE A 208 -7.79 -11.98 2.76
CA ILE A 208 -7.64 -10.81 3.63
C ILE A 208 -8.97 -10.07 3.61
N SER A 209 -9.50 -9.70 4.77
CA SER A 209 -10.77 -8.98 4.87
C SER A 209 -10.74 -7.90 5.94
N LYS A 210 -11.54 -6.85 5.75
CA LYS A 210 -11.70 -5.78 6.75
C LYS A 210 -12.45 -6.28 7.99
N THR A 211 -13.43 -7.15 7.79
CA THR A 211 -14.26 -7.75 8.83
C THR A 211 -14.03 -9.25 8.93
N ALA A 212 -14.41 -9.84 10.07
CA ALA A 212 -14.30 -11.28 10.25
C ALA A 212 -15.23 -12.01 9.27
N ILE A 213 -14.71 -13.04 8.60
CA ILE A 213 -15.48 -13.93 7.73
C ILE A 213 -15.68 -15.29 8.39
N THR A 214 -16.83 -15.90 8.10
CA THR A 214 -17.22 -17.25 8.54
C THR A 214 -17.19 -18.18 7.34
N PHE A 215 -16.69 -19.40 7.53
CA PHE A 215 -16.55 -20.43 6.50
C PHE A 215 -17.35 -21.68 6.84
#